data_AF-A0A7L7LCM0-F1
#
_entry.id   AF-A0A7L7LCM0-F1
#
_cell.length_a   1.000
_cell.length_b   1.000
_cell.length_c   1.000
_cell.angle_alpha   90.00
_cell.angle_beta   90.00
_cell.angle_gamma   90.00
#
_symmetry.space_group_name_H-M   'P 1'
#
loop_
_entity.id
_entity.type
_entity.pdbx_description
1 polymer ?
#
loop_
_entity_poly.entity_id
_entity_poly.type
_entity_poly.pdbx_seq_one_letter_code
_entity_poly.pdbx_strand_id
1 'polypeptide(L)'
;MMYSKFLTPAIFTAGESDIRSHIRSFMAGYTKCIYLTLVLTGIGLYLQYFQNITDKLFVFALGSLVILFMGQMLLSFSFMLKNLWIALFGAFCSLALATGFTAVLFTFQGWWGSRILVTLTAPLGVLTFLFLVGYLLTQNQQRHRRQRHFLIFNLLVPFGVLLLLSIMSFLLGGI
;
A
#
# COMPACT_ATOMS: atom_id res chain seq x y z
N MET A 1 36.76 40.72 -19.40
CA MET A 1 36.45 39.37 -19.93
C MET A 1 35.03 39.02 -19.53
N MET A 2 34.13 38.95 -20.53
CA MET A 2 32.80 38.36 -20.43
C MET A 2 32.92 36.86 -20.16
N TYR A 3 32.08 36.34 -19.25
CA TYR A 3 31.29 35.14 -19.55
C TYR A 3 29.83 35.43 -19.22
N SER A 4 29.05 35.37 -20.28
CA SER A 4 27.60 35.39 -20.34
C SER A 4 26.98 34.09 -19.79
N LYS A 5 25.79 34.25 -19.20
CA LYS A 5 24.59 33.36 -19.22
C LYS A 5 23.78 33.75 -17.97
N PHE A 6 22.95 34.80 -17.99
CA PHE A 6 21.68 34.88 -18.71
C PHE A 6 20.94 33.53 -18.77
N LEU A 7 19.79 33.50 -18.08
CA LEU A 7 18.68 32.56 -18.23
C LEU A 7 18.91 31.12 -17.72
N THR A 8 19.00 30.93 -16.41
CA THR A 8 18.29 29.79 -15.81
C THR A 8 16.85 30.26 -15.53
N PRO A 9 15.84 29.76 -16.25
CA PRO A 9 14.52 30.38 -16.20
C PRO A 9 13.88 30.08 -14.85
N ALA A 10 13.47 31.14 -14.14
CA ALA A 10 12.53 31.04 -13.01
C ALA A 10 11.20 30.34 -13.38
N ILE A 11 11.00 30.05 -14.67
CA ILE A 11 9.89 29.29 -15.25
C ILE A 11 10.05 27.77 -14.97
N PHE A 12 11.27 27.23 -14.88
CA PHE A 12 11.48 25.80 -14.57
C PHE A 12 11.33 25.49 -13.07
N THR A 13 11.58 26.44 -12.18
CA THR A 13 11.38 26.27 -10.74
C THR A 13 9.91 26.39 -10.33
N ALA A 14 9.13 27.25 -11.00
CA ALA A 14 7.69 27.36 -10.78
C ALA A 14 6.94 26.10 -11.27
N GLY A 15 7.23 25.63 -12.49
CA GLY A 15 6.65 24.42 -13.05
C GLY A 15 6.98 23.15 -12.24
N GLU A 16 8.22 23.02 -11.74
CA GLU A 16 8.57 21.91 -10.84
C GLU A 16 7.82 21.97 -9.51
N SER A 17 7.55 23.16 -8.98
CA SER A 17 6.82 23.31 -7.72
C SER A 17 5.34 22.97 -7.88
N ASP A 18 4.73 23.32 -9.01
CA ASP A 18 3.33 23.01 -9.35
C ASP A 18 3.13 21.55 -9.75
N ILE A 19 4.07 20.96 -10.49
CA ILE A 19 4.06 19.52 -10.77
C ILE A 19 4.20 18.74 -9.45
N ARG A 20 5.09 19.20 -8.55
CA ARG A 20 5.31 18.55 -7.25
C ARG A 20 4.13 18.75 -6.29
N SER A 21 3.36 19.83 -6.42
CA SER A 21 2.12 20.07 -5.67
C SER A 21 0.97 19.20 -6.19
N HIS A 22 0.82 19.08 -7.52
CA HIS A 22 -0.16 18.19 -8.15
C HIS A 22 0.08 16.72 -7.82
N ILE A 23 1.33 16.26 -7.93
CA ILE A 23 1.71 14.89 -7.54
C ILE A 23 1.40 14.66 -6.06
N ARG A 24 1.66 15.64 -5.19
CA ARG A 24 1.34 15.52 -3.77
C ARG A 24 -0.16 15.41 -3.53
N SER A 25 -0.96 16.22 -4.21
CA SER A 25 -2.42 16.17 -4.13
C SER A 25 -2.94 14.82 -4.61
N PHE A 26 -2.41 14.31 -5.73
CA PHE A 26 -2.75 12.99 -6.27
C PHE A 26 -2.41 11.88 -5.28
N MET A 27 -1.20 11.85 -4.72
CA MET A 27 -0.79 10.82 -3.74
C MET A 27 -1.63 10.87 -2.47
N ALA A 28 -2.00 12.07 -2.01
CA ALA A 28 -2.90 12.23 -0.87
C ALA A 28 -4.33 11.71 -1.19
N GLY A 29 -4.84 11.99 -2.38
CA GLY A 29 -6.12 11.45 -2.87
C GLY A 29 -6.10 9.92 -2.98
N TYR A 30 -5.02 9.38 -3.54
CA TYR A 30 -4.80 7.94 -3.68
C TYR A 30 -4.78 7.23 -2.33
N THR A 31 -4.05 7.80 -1.36
CA THR A 31 -4.01 7.30 0.02
C THR A 31 -5.41 7.31 0.64
N LYS A 32 -6.18 8.39 0.46
CA LYS A 32 -7.57 8.45 0.94
C LYS A 32 -8.45 7.37 0.32
N CYS A 33 -8.28 7.07 -0.97
CA CYS A 33 -9.00 5.96 -1.63
C CYS A 33 -8.66 4.63 -0.97
N ILE A 34 -7.39 4.33 -0.69
CA ILE A 34 -6.99 3.11 0.02
C ILE A 34 -7.68 3.01 1.38
N TYR A 35 -7.65 4.08 2.16
CA TYR A 35 -8.31 4.10 3.47
C TYR A 35 -9.81 3.94 3.40
N LEU A 36 -10.46 4.58 2.43
CA LEU A 36 -11.90 4.44 2.20
C LEU A 36 -12.25 2.99 1.84
N THR A 37 -11.44 2.34 0.99
CA THR A 37 -11.64 0.94 0.66
C THR A 37 -11.36 0.02 1.85
N LEU A 38 -10.35 0.30 2.70
CA LEU A 38 -10.12 -0.44 3.95
C LEU A 38 -11.33 -0.36 4.90
N VAL A 39 -11.94 0.82 5.03
CA VAL A 39 -13.17 0.99 5.81
C VAL A 39 -14.32 0.19 5.20
N LEU A 40 -14.50 0.23 3.87
CA LEU A 40 -15.49 -0.59 3.16
C LEU A 40 -15.24 -2.10 3.36
N THR A 41 -13.99 -2.55 3.39
CA THR A 41 -13.64 -3.94 3.70
C THR A 41 -14.06 -4.30 5.12
N GLY A 42 -13.82 -3.41 6.10
CA GLY A 42 -14.28 -3.61 7.48
C GLY A 42 -15.81 -3.67 7.60
N ILE A 43 -16.52 -2.77 6.93
CA ILE A 43 -17.99 -2.78 6.86
C ILE A 43 -18.48 -4.06 6.18
N GLY A 44 -17.86 -4.46 5.07
CA GLY A 44 -18.19 -5.69 4.35
C GLY A 44 -18.03 -6.92 5.22
N LEU A 45 -16.93 -7.01 5.98
CA LEU A 45 -16.68 -8.11 6.92
C LEU A 45 -17.71 -8.12 8.05
N TYR A 46 -18.02 -6.95 8.62
CA TYR A 46 -19.04 -6.83 9.65
C TYR A 46 -20.42 -7.30 9.16
N LEU A 47 -20.84 -6.85 7.97
CA LEU A 47 -22.13 -7.26 7.39
C LEU A 47 -22.17 -8.74 7.03
N GLN A 48 -21.06 -9.29 6.52
CA GLN A 48 -20.92 -10.71 6.24
C GLN A 48 -21.09 -11.53 7.53
N TYR A 49 -20.40 -11.16 8.61
CA TYR A 49 -20.36 -11.96 9.83
C TYR A 49 -21.59 -11.80 10.74
N PHE A 50 -22.08 -10.58 10.91
CA PHE A 50 -23.19 -10.29 11.84
C PHE A 50 -24.56 -10.31 11.19
N GLN A 51 -24.64 -10.03 9.90
CA GLN A 51 -25.93 -9.94 9.22
C GLN A 51 -26.15 -11.04 8.17
N ASN A 52 -25.14 -11.81 7.74
CA ASN A 52 -25.26 -12.79 6.65
C ASN A 52 -25.84 -12.22 5.34
N ILE A 53 -25.83 -10.89 5.17
CA ILE A 53 -26.58 -10.21 4.11
C ILE A 53 -25.74 -9.99 2.85
N THR A 54 -24.38 -9.98 2.91
CA THR A 54 -23.60 -9.65 1.69
C THR A 54 -22.13 -10.10 1.68
N ASP A 55 -21.83 -11.23 1.04
CA ASP A 55 -20.43 -11.58 0.67
C ASP A 55 -19.86 -10.67 -0.43
N LYS A 56 -20.73 -10.17 -1.32
CA LYS A 56 -20.33 -9.43 -2.53
C LYS A 56 -19.61 -8.11 -2.22
N LEU A 57 -20.04 -7.38 -1.19
CA LEU A 57 -19.44 -6.10 -0.80
C LEU A 57 -18.02 -6.31 -0.27
N PHE A 58 -17.82 -7.35 0.54
CA PHE A 58 -16.51 -7.72 1.07
C PHE A 58 -15.53 -8.12 -0.04
N VAL A 59 -15.98 -8.98 -0.97
CA VAL A 59 -15.18 -9.39 -2.13
C VAL A 59 -14.83 -8.20 -3.02
N PHE A 60 -15.80 -7.31 -3.30
CA PHE A 60 -15.56 -6.12 -4.10
C PHE A 60 -14.57 -5.16 -3.43
N ALA A 61 -14.68 -4.94 -2.11
CA ALA A 61 -13.78 -4.09 -1.36
C ALA A 61 -12.35 -4.66 -1.31
N LEU A 62 -12.20 -5.97 -1.06
CA LEU A 62 -10.88 -6.62 -1.12
C LEU A 62 -10.29 -6.61 -2.54
N GLY A 63 -11.08 -6.89 -3.57
CA GLY A 63 -10.63 -6.85 -4.97
C GLY A 63 -10.17 -5.44 -5.39
N SER A 64 -10.90 -4.40 -4.98
CA SER A 64 -10.48 -3.02 -5.23
C SER A 64 -9.22 -2.63 -4.45
N LEU A 65 -9.01 -3.13 -3.22
CA LEU A 65 -7.74 -2.96 -2.50
C LEU A 65 -6.56 -3.57 -3.27
N VAL A 66 -6.71 -4.78 -3.83
CA VAL A 66 -5.67 -5.42 -4.63
C VAL A 66 -5.29 -4.53 -5.82
N ILE A 67 -6.28 -4.00 -6.55
CA ILE A 67 -6.04 -3.09 -7.68
C ILE A 67 -5.34 -1.81 -7.20
N LEU A 68 -5.75 -1.23 -6.08
CA LEU A 68 -5.12 -0.05 -5.52
C LEU A 68 -3.66 -0.32 -5.08
N PHE A 69 -3.33 -1.50 -4.56
CA PHE A 69 -1.93 -1.81 -4.25
C PHE A 69 -1.08 -2.12 -5.49
N MET A 70 -1.68 -2.71 -6.54
CA MET A 70 -1.02 -2.83 -7.84
C MET A 70 -0.74 -1.45 -8.46
N GLY A 71 -1.69 -0.52 -8.38
CA GLY A 71 -1.48 0.87 -8.78
C GLY A 71 -0.40 1.54 -7.92
N GLN A 72 -0.36 1.30 -6.61
CA GLN A 72 0.68 1.82 -5.73
C GLN A 72 2.08 1.30 -6.07
N MET A 73 2.19 0.07 -6.57
CA MET A 73 3.44 -0.49 -7.09
C MET A 73 3.95 0.34 -8.29
N LEU A 74 3.08 0.61 -9.27
CA LEU A 74 3.41 1.47 -10.44
C LEU A 74 3.82 2.88 -10.00
N LEU A 75 3.05 3.51 -9.10
CA LEU A 75 3.34 4.85 -8.58
C LEU A 75 4.67 4.89 -7.82
N SER A 76 5.02 3.82 -7.10
CA SER A 76 6.31 3.71 -6.40
C SER A 76 7.49 3.74 -7.38
N PHE A 77 7.37 3.07 -8.53
CA PHE A 77 8.39 3.14 -9.59
C PHE A 77 8.46 4.53 -10.25
N SER A 78 7.32 5.16 -10.53
CA SER A 78 7.29 6.47 -11.21
C SER A 78 7.79 7.63 -10.34
N PHE A 79 7.49 7.66 -9.04
CA PHE A 79 7.74 8.85 -8.20
C PHE A 79 9.00 8.79 -7.33
N MET A 80 9.59 7.62 -7.14
CA MET A 80 10.82 7.45 -6.35
C MET A 80 12.07 7.24 -7.19
N LEU A 81 12.07 7.67 -8.47
CA LEU A 81 13.24 7.63 -9.37
C LEU A 81 14.51 8.27 -8.76
N LYS A 82 14.37 9.23 -7.84
CA LYS A 82 15.52 9.85 -7.14
C LYS A 82 16.23 8.91 -6.17
N ASN A 83 15.59 7.84 -5.68
CA ASN A 83 16.19 6.81 -4.81
C ASN A 83 15.62 5.44 -5.18
N LEU A 84 16.29 4.76 -6.12
CA LEU A 84 15.90 3.44 -6.65
C LEU A 84 15.61 2.41 -5.55
N TRP A 85 16.40 2.39 -4.47
CA TRP A 85 16.22 1.48 -3.34
C TRP A 85 14.89 1.67 -2.62
N ILE A 86 14.46 2.91 -2.41
CA ILE A 86 13.20 3.21 -1.71
C ILE A 86 12.01 2.93 -2.65
N ALA A 87 12.18 3.18 -3.95
CA ALA A 87 11.18 2.84 -4.97
C ALA A 87 10.92 1.34 -5.02
N LEU A 88 11.98 0.53 -5.13
CA LEU A 88 11.92 -0.92 -5.12
C LEU A 88 11.30 -1.45 -3.83
N PHE A 89 11.69 -0.86 -2.70
CA PHE A 89 11.16 -1.23 -1.39
C PHE A 89 9.65 -0.97 -1.28
N GLY A 90 9.19 0.22 -1.69
CA GLY A 90 7.77 0.57 -1.73
C GLY A 90 6.96 -0.29 -2.70
N ALA A 91 7.53 -0.60 -3.88
CA ALA A 91 6.92 -1.49 -4.85
C ALA A 91 6.79 -2.92 -4.32
N PHE A 92 7.85 -3.46 -3.70
CA PHE A 92 7.86 -4.81 -3.16
C PHE A 92 6.89 -4.96 -1.97
N CYS A 93 6.82 -3.96 -1.10
CA CYS A 93 5.84 -3.93 -0.02
C CYS A 93 4.40 -3.83 -0.56
N SER A 94 4.17 -3.05 -1.63
CA SER A 94 2.84 -2.95 -2.25
C SER A 94 2.43 -4.26 -2.94
N LEU A 95 3.37 -4.96 -3.56
CA LEU A 95 3.15 -6.29 -4.13
C LEU A 95 2.81 -7.31 -3.04
N ALA A 96 3.51 -7.27 -1.91
CA ALA A 96 3.22 -8.12 -0.77
C ALA A 96 1.81 -7.88 -0.20
N LEU A 97 1.38 -6.61 -0.11
CA LEU A 97 0.02 -6.27 0.28
C LEU A 97 -1.01 -6.78 -0.73
N ALA A 98 -0.79 -6.55 -2.03
CA ALA A 98 -1.70 -7.00 -3.08
C ALA A 98 -1.87 -8.53 -3.06
N THR A 99 -0.76 -9.27 -2.98
CA THR A 99 -0.79 -10.74 -2.93
C THR A 99 -1.39 -11.26 -1.62
N GLY A 100 -1.11 -10.60 -0.49
CA GLY A 100 -1.72 -10.92 0.80
C GLY A 100 -3.25 -10.72 0.82
N PHE A 101 -3.74 -9.55 0.36
CA PHE A 101 -5.19 -9.30 0.29
C PHE A 101 -5.89 -10.26 -0.68
N THR A 102 -5.21 -10.65 -1.76
CA THR A 102 -5.71 -11.67 -2.69
C THR A 102 -5.82 -13.03 -2.00
N ALA A 103 -4.79 -13.45 -1.24
CA ALA A 103 -4.82 -14.72 -0.51
C ALA A 103 -5.94 -14.73 0.55
N VAL A 104 -6.13 -13.63 1.28
CA VAL A 104 -7.22 -13.45 2.23
C VAL A 104 -8.59 -13.54 1.53
N LEU A 105 -8.78 -12.84 0.41
CA LEU A 105 -10.02 -12.88 -0.38
C LEU A 105 -10.38 -14.32 -0.74
N PHE A 106 -9.43 -15.09 -1.26
CA PHE A 106 -9.68 -16.49 -1.63
C PHE A 106 -9.96 -17.40 -0.43
N THR A 107 -9.37 -17.08 0.74
CA THR A 107 -9.62 -17.83 1.97
C THR A 107 -11.04 -17.61 2.46
N PHE A 108 -11.53 -16.36 2.48
CA PHE A 108 -12.92 -16.05 2.82
C PHE A 108 -13.94 -16.58 1.80
N GLN A 109 -13.54 -16.77 0.54
CA GLN A 109 -14.37 -17.40 -0.49
C GLN A 109 -14.39 -18.94 -0.39
N GLY A 110 -13.66 -19.54 0.55
CA GLY A 110 -13.62 -21.00 0.71
C GLY A 110 -12.93 -21.73 -0.45
N TRP A 111 -12.09 -21.06 -1.24
CA TRP A 111 -11.42 -21.70 -2.36
C TRP A 111 -10.33 -22.65 -1.88
N TRP A 112 -10.30 -23.89 -2.37
CA TRP A 112 -9.33 -24.90 -1.92
C TRP A 112 -7.86 -24.50 -2.18
N GLY A 113 -7.62 -23.76 -3.28
CA GLY A 113 -6.29 -23.21 -3.62
C GLY A 113 -5.81 -22.08 -2.70
N SER A 114 -6.67 -21.56 -1.82
CA SER A 114 -6.32 -20.50 -0.86
C SER A 114 -5.16 -20.92 0.06
N ARG A 115 -5.09 -22.20 0.47
CA ARG A 115 -4.01 -22.72 1.32
C ARG A 115 -2.65 -22.54 0.66
N ILE A 116 -2.53 -22.92 -0.61
CA ILE A 116 -1.29 -22.80 -1.37
C ILE A 116 -0.89 -21.33 -1.52
N LEU A 117 -1.87 -20.47 -1.83
CA LEU A 117 -1.65 -19.02 -1.91
C LEU A 117 -1.17 -18.43 -0.59
N VAL A 118 -1.78 -18.77 0.54
CA VAL A 118 -1.37 -18.30 1.86
C VAL A 118 0.05 -18.79 2.17
N THR A 119 0.38 -20.06 1.93
CA THR A 119 1.73 -20.58 2.20
C THR A 119 2.80 -19.91 1.34
N LEU A 120 2.48 -19.54 0.10
CA LEU A 120 3.40 -18.83 -0.80
C LEU A 120 3.55 -17.35 -0.44
N THR A 121 2.46 -16.70 -0.06
CA THR A 121 2.41 -15.24 0.17
C THR A 121 2.77 -14.85 1.60
N ALA A 122 2.52 -15.70 2.60
CA ALA A 122 2.85 -15.47 4.00
C ALA A 122 4.35 -15.18 4.25
N PRO A 123 5.32 -15.97 3.76
CA PRO A 123 6.73 -15.67 3.98
C PRO A 123 7.12 -14.33 3.33
N LEU A 124 6.55 -14.01 2.17
CA LEU A 124 6.78 -12.75 1.48
C LEU A 124 6.21 -11.57 2.29
N GLY A 125 4.99 -11.72 2.84
CA GLY A 125 4.37 -10.74 3.73
C GLY A 125 5.14 -10.52 5.03
N VAL A 126 5.62 -11.59 5.67
CA VAL A 126 6.40 -11.51 6.92
C VAL A 126 7.76 -10.85 6.65
N LEU A 127 8.48 -11.27 5.62
CA LEU A 127 9.78 -10.68 5.27
C LEU A 127 9.62 -9.19 4.98
N THR A 128 8.66 -8.81 4.13
CA THR A 128 8.43 -7.40 3.78
C THR A 128 8.02 -6.56 4.98
N PHE A 129 7.16 -7.09 5.86
CA PHE A 129 6.81 -6.43 7.10
C PHE A 129 8.02 -6.22 8.01
N LEU A 130 8.85 -7.25 8.22
CA LEU A 130 10.06 -7.15 9.04
C LEU A 130 11.05 -6.15 8.46
N PHE A 131 11.27 -6.14 7.15
CA PHE A 131 12.11 -5.14 6.48
C PHE A 131 11.53 -3.72 6.62
N LEU A 132 10.20 -3.55 6.52
CA LEU A 132 9.53 -2.25 6.69
C LEU A 132 9.69 -1.71 8.10
N VAL A 133 9.46 -2.56 9.10
CA VAL A 133 9.65 -2.21 10.51
C VAL A 133 11.12 -1.92 10.79
N GLY A 134 12.04 -2.78 10.34
CA GLY A 134 13.48 -2.59 10.49
C GLY A 134 13.97 -1.28 9.85
N TYR A 135 13.53 -0.97 8.63
CA TYR A 135 13.84 0.28 7.96
C TYR A 135 13.34 1.51 8.75
N LEU A 136 12.11 1.44 9.27
CA LEU A 136 11.52 2.51 10.06
C LEU A 136 12.20 2.71 11.42
N LEU A 137 12.69 1.64 12.05
CA LEU A 137 13.43 1.68 13.32
C LEU A 137 14.85 2.23 13.14
N THR A 138 15.50 1.90 12.02
CA THR A 138 16.89 2.30 11.75
C THR A 138 16.99 3.77 11.31
N GLN A 139 15.94 4.32 10.70
CA GLN A 139 15.87 5.75 10.36
C GLN A 139 15.48 6.62 11.58
N ASN A 140 16.46 6.93 12.42
CA ASN A 140 16.28 7.77 13.61
C ASN A 140 16.44 9.30 13.35
N GLN A 141 16.62 9.74 12.10
CA GLN A 141 16.87 11.16 11.79
C GLN A 141 15.66 11.90 11.18
N GLN A 142 15.38 13.07 11.74
CA GLN A 142 14.30 14.01 11.36
C GLN A 142 14.27 14.44 9.88
N ARG A 143 15.33 14.15 9.12
CA ARG A 143 15.58 14.67 7.75
C ARG A 143 14.56 14.20 6.71
N HIS A 144 13.80 13.13 6.98
CA HIS A 144 12.83 12.54 6.04
C HIS A 144 11.42 12.32 6.65
N ARG A 145 10.99 13.18 7.60
CA ARG A 145 9.70 13.05 8.32
C ARG A 145 8.48 12.81 7.41
N ARG A 146 8.45 13.42 6.21
CA ARG A 146 7.36 13.26 5.23
C ARG A 146 7.36 11.89 4.54
N GLN A 147 8.53 11.37 4.15
CA GLN A 147 8.63 10.03 3.55
C GLN A 147 8.30 8.95 4.58
N ARG A 148 8.74 9.15 5.83
CA ARG A 148 8.39 8.25 6.94
C ARG A 148 6.88 8.21 7.21
N HIS A 149 6.21 9.36 7.21
CA HIS A 149 4.74 9.39 7.30
C HIS A 149 4.08 8.62 6.16
N PHE A 150 4.53 8.81 4.93
CA PHE A 150 3.99 8.07 3.79
C PHE A 150 4.19 6.55 3.94
N LEU A 151 5.38 6.09 4.33
CA LEU A 151 5.65 4.67 4.56
C LEU A 151 4.80 4.08 5.70
N ILE A 152 4.60 4.82 6.79
CA ILE A 152 3.80 4.36 7.92
C ILE A 152 2.32 4.28 7.54
N PHE A 153 1.72 5.38 7.08
CA PHE A 153 0.28 5.41 6.81
C PHE A 153 -0.07 4.57 5.57
N ASN A 154 0.72 4.64 4.51
CA ASN A 154 0.33 4.03 3.24
C ASN A 154 0.84 2.59 3.04
N LEU A 155 1.69 2.07 3.92
CA LEU A 155 2.12 0.67 3.89
C LEU A 155 1.97 -0.03 5.23
N LEU A 156 2.53 0.52 6.32
CA LEU A 156 2.51 -0.16 7.62
C LEU A 156 1.08 -0.38 8.15
N VAL A 157 0.21 0.63 8.03
CA VAL A 157 -1.20 0.50 8.44
C VAL A 157 -1.93 -0.57 7.61
N PRO A 158 -1.87 -0.55 6.25
CA PRO A 158 -2.39 -1.64 5.44
C PRO A 158 -1.85 -3.03 5.81
N PHE A 159 -0.56 -3.14 6.15
CA PHE A 159 0.04 -4.40 6.62
C PHE A 159 -0.57 -4.85 7.94
N GLY A 160 -0.79 -3.93 8.87
CA GLY A 160 -1.48 -4.23 10.13
C GLY A 160 -2.90 -4.73 9.90
N VAL A 161 -3.65 -4.10 8.98
CA VAL A 161 -5.00 -4.54 8.62
C VAL A 161 -4.97 -5.91 7.94
N LEU A 162 -4.02 -6.14 7.02
CA LEU A 162 -3.84 -7.43 6.37
C LEU A 162 -3.57 -8.54 7.41
N LEU A 163 -2.65 -8.32 8.34
CA LEU A 163 -2.34 -9.28 9.40
C LEU A 163 -3.57 -9.59 10.25
N LEU A 164 -4.34 -8.56 10.64
CA LEU A 164 -5.57 -8.73 11.41
C LEU A 164 -6.58 -9.56 10.61
N LEU A 165 -6.79 -9.25 9.33
CA LEU A 165 -7.67 -10.02 8.45
C LEU A 165 -7.19 -11.45 8.23
N SER A 166 -5.88 -11.70 8.13
CA SER A 166 -5.32 -13.05 8.02
C SER A 166 -5.54 -13.86 9.30
N ILE A 167 -5.35 -13.26 10.48
CA ILE A 167 -5.64 -13.91 11.77
C ILE A 167 -7.14 -14.21 11.87
N MET A 168 -8.00 -13.24 11.56
CA MET A 168 -9.45 -13.46 11.57
C MET A 168 -9.87 -14.51 10.55
N SER A 169 -9.27 -14.53 9.36
CA SER A 169 -9.52 -15.56 8.36
C SER A 169 -9.13 -16.96 8.86
N PHE A 170 -8.07 -17.07 9.65
CA PHE A 170 -7.65 -18.35 10.24
C PHE A 170 -8.59 -18.78 11.38
N LEU A 171 -9.06 -17.84 12.20
CA LEU A 171 -9.97 -18.10 13.33
C LEU A 171 -11.41 -18.36 12.90
N LEU A 172 -11.91 -17.60 11.93
CA LEU A 172 -13.30 -17.66 11.44
C LEU A 172 -13.47 -18.65 10.30
N GLY A 173 -12.45 -18.81 9.46
CA GLY A 173 -12.46 -19.67 8.28
C GLY A 173 -12.19 -21.14 8.57
N GLY A 174 -12.26 -21.58 9.84
CA GLY A 174 -12.29 -22.98 10.24
C GLY A 174 -11.42 -23.91 9.39
N ILE A 175 -10.15 -24.00 9.75
CA ILE A 175 -9.51 -25.31 9.72
C ILE A 175 -10.25 -26.20 10.71
#